data_AF-A0AAC8TAE9-F1
#
_entry.id   AF-A0AAC8TAE9-F1
#
_cell.length_a   1.000
_cell.length_b   1.000
_cell.length_c   1.000
_cell.angle_alpha   90.00
_cell.angle_beta   90.00
_cell.angle_gamma   90.00
#
_symmetry.space_group_name_H-M   'P 1'
#
loop_
_entity.id
_entity.type
_entity.pdbx_description
1 polymer ?
#
loop_
_entity_poly.entity_id
_entity_poly.type
_entity_poly.pdbx_seq_one_letter_code
_entity_poly.pdbx_strand_id
1 'polypeptide(L)'
;MLKLPWNIRSPKVPRYLGWINYWSVATAEAIGFPDPSRDAELLSRARRTASGGWVVSLTATPLDLDKPEHLEALKRAYERFPEIGGRSEV
;
A
#
# COMPACT_ATOMS: atom_id res chain seq x y z
N MET A 1 10.66 8.24 -12.53
CA MET A 1 11.82 7.32 -12.44
C MET A 1 11.79 6.68 -11.07
N LEU A 2 11.92 5.35 -10.92
CA LEU A 2 11.93 4.72 -9.59
C LEU A 2 13.23 5.10 -8.85
N LYS A 3 13.12 5.65 -7.64
CA LYS A 3 14.30 5.91 -6.81
C LYS A 3 14.81 4.61 -6.21
N LEU A 4 16.14 4.49 -6.11
CA LEU A 4 16.76 3.38 -5.39
C LEU A 4 16.29 3.39 -3.92
N PRO A 5 16.10 2.23 -3.29
CA PRO A 5 15.62 2.09 -1.92
C PRO A 5 16.25 2.99 -0.86
N TRP A 6 17.57 3.22 -0.95
CA TRP A 6 18.36 4.03 -0.02
C TRP A 6 18.32 5.53 -0.33
N ASN A 7 17.70 5.93 -1.45
CA ASN A 7 17.50 7.33 -1.84
C ASN A 7 16.09 7.84 -1.50
N ILE A 8 15.20 6.98 -0.99
CA ILE A 8 13.86 7.38 -0.54
C ILE A 8 14.02 8.02 0.84
N ARG A 9 13.96 9.36 0.88
CA ARG A 9 14.25 10.17 2.08
C ARG A 9 13.22 10.03 3.20
N SER A 10 12.08 9.40 2.94
CA SER A 10 11.03 9.21 3.93
C SER A 10 10.94 7.74 4.35
N PRO A 11 11.35 7.35 5.58
CA PRO A 11 11.11 6.00 6.10
C PRO A 11 9.61 5.67 6.23
N LYS A 12 8.73 6.66 6.02
CA LYS A 12 7.28 6.54 6.16
C LYS A 12 6.60 5.99 4.91
N VAL A 13 7.15 6.20 3.71
CA VAL A 13 6.53 5.74 2.46
C VAL A 13 7.12 4.39 2.04
N PRO A 14 6.31 3.33 1.88
CA PRO A 14 6.80 2.02 1.45
C PRO A 14 7.46 2.08 0.07
N ARG A 15 8.46 1.22 -0.13
CA ARG A 15 9.18 1.11 -1.42
C ARG A 15 8.38 0.35 -2.47
N TYR A 16 7.56 -0.59 -2.04
CA TYR A 16 6.73 -1.44 -2.88
C TYR A 16 5.52 -1.92 -2.08
N LEU A 17 4.51 -2.39 -2.80
CA LEU A 17 3.41 -3.16 -2.24
C LEU A 17 3.72 -4.66 -2.29
N GLY A 18 3.45 -5.36 -1.20
CA GLY A 18 3.41 -6.82 -1.16
C GLY A 18 1.97 -7.33 -1.12
N TRP A 19 1.79 -8.65 -0.97
CA TRP A 19 0.47 -9.22 -0.70
C TRP A 19 -0.11 -8.67 0.60
N ILE A 20 0.67 -8.75 1.67
CA ILE A 20 0.37 -8.21 3.00
C ILE A 20 1.30 -7.02 3.24
N ASN A 21 0.73 -5.90 3.64
CA ASN A 21 1.44 -4.66 3.89
C ASN A 21 1.25 -4.23 5.33
N TYR A 22 2.35 -3.92 6.01
CA TYR A 22 2.30 -3.22 7.29
C TYR A 22 2.51 -1.72 7.06
N TRP A 23 1.55 -0.93 7.53
CA TRP A 23 1.63 0.53 7.48
C TRP A 23 1.58 1.06 8.91
N SER A 24 2.66 1.71 9.33
CA SER A 24 2.67 2.47 10.59
C SER A 24 1.63 3.59 10.54
N VAL A 25 1.30 4.20 11.69
CA VAL A 25 0.43 5.39 11.72
C VAL A 25 0.96 6.48 10.77
N ALA A 26 2.25 6.77 10.85
CA ALA A 26 2.90 7.77 10.00
C ALA A 26 2.90 7.40 8.51
N THR A 27 2.93 6.10 8.19
CA THR A 27 2.80 5.61 6.80
C THR A 27 1.38 5.81 6.30
N ALA A 28 0.39 5.39 7.10
CA ALA A 28 -1.02 5.48 6.75
C ALA A 28 -1.43 6.95 6.52
N GLU A 29 -1.00 7.86 7.37
CA GLU A 29 -1.16 9.31 7.19
C GLU A 29 -0.50 9.80 5.88
N ALA A 30 0.75 9.39 5.63
CA ALA A 30 1.51 9.86 4.45
C ALA A 30 0.92 9.41 3.11
N ILE A 31 0.30 8.22 3.05
CA ILE A 31 -0.36 7.70 1.83
C ILE A 31 -1.87 7.96 1.82
N GLY A 32 -2.39 8.66 2.84
CA GLY A 32 -3.80 9.00 2.96
C GLY A 32 -4.72 7.78 3.13
N PHE A 33 -4.31 6.77 3.90
CA PHE A 33 -5.10 5.58 4.23
C PHE A 33 -5.54 5.60 5.71
N PRO A 34 -6.79 5.24 6.05
CA PRO A 34 -7.88 4.92 5.14
C PRO A 34 -8.69 6.15 4.71
N ASP A 35 -9.17 6.12 3.47
CA ASP A 35 -10.30 6.92 2.98
C ASP A 35 -11.50 5.97 2.83
N PRO A 36 -12.52 6.03 3.71
CA PRO A 36 -13.66 5.12 3.69
C PRO A 36 -14.41 5.07 2.35
N SER A 37 -14.39 6.15 1.57
CA SER A 37 -15.08 6.22 0.28
C SER A 37 -14.33 5.54 -0.86
N ARG A 38 -13.01 5.37 -0.72
CA ARG A 38 -12.11 4.82 -1.75
C ARG A 38 -11.52 3.47 -1.38
N ASP A 39 -11.45 3.18 -0.08
CA ASP A 39 -10.68 2.06 0.45
C ASP A 39 -11.57 0.96 1.06
N ALA A 40 -12.89 0.99 0.83
CA ALA A 40 -13.83 0.01 1.40
C ALA A 40 -13.41 -1.45 1.16
N GLU A 41 -12.92 -1.74 -0.05
CA GLU A 41 -12.45 -3.08 -0.38
C GLU A 41 -11.18 -3.46 0.39
N LEU A 42 -10.19 -2.56 0.49
CA LEU A 42 -8.98 -2.78 1.28
C LEU A 42 -9.28 -2.88 2.78
N LEU A 43 -10.21 -2.05 3.27
CA LEU A 43 -10.67 -2.04 4.66
C LEU A 43 -11.34 -3.36 5.05
N SER A 44 -12.06 -4.01 4.14
CA SER A 44 -12.63 -5.35 4.38
C SER A 44 -11.57 -6.41 4.69
N ARG A 45 -10.31 -6.15 4.30
CA ARG A 45 -9.14 -7.01 4.49
C ARG A 45 -8.02 -6.33 5.29
N ALA A 46 -8.37 -5.29 6.06
CA ALA A 46 -7.45 -4.57 6.91
C ALA A 46 -7.74 -4.88 8.38
N ARG A 47 -6.68 -4.92 9.19
CA ARG A 47 -6.80 -4.93 10.65
C ARG A 47 -5.92 -3.87 11.27
N ARG A 48 -6.43 -3.23 12.32
CA ARG A 48 -5.63 -2.30 13.13
C ARG A 48 -4.71 -3.08 14.07
N THR A 49 -3.49 -2.60 14.27
CA THR A 49 -2.54 -3.17 15.23
C THR A 49 -2.67 -2.48 16.60
N ALA A 50 -2.12 -3.10 17.65
CA ALA A 50 -2.07 -2.49 18.99
C ALA A 50 -1.28 -1.18 19.01
N SER A 51 -0.28 -1.02 18.13
CA SER A 51 0.48 0.22 17.93
C SER A 51 -0.27 1.27 17.09
N GLY A 52 -1.52 1.02 16.70
CA GLY A 52 -2.36 1.93 15.93
C GLY A 52 -2.14 1.92 14.42
N GLY A 53 -1.17 1.15 13.91
CA GLY A 53 -0.93 0.94 12.48
C GLY A 53 -1.93 -0.05 11.86
N TRP A 54 -1.66 -0.43 10.62
CA TRP A 54 -2.51 -1.28 9.79
C TRP A 54 -1.74 -2.47 9.23
N VAL A 55 -2.40 -3.62 9.19
CA VAL A 55 -2.01 -4.75 8.33
C VAL A 55 -3.10 -4.89 7.27
N VAL A 56 -2.71 -4.80 6.00
CA VAL A 56 -3.64 -4.76 4.86
C VAL A 56 -3.25 -5.80 3.82
N SER A 57 -4.20 -6.66 3.45
CA SER A 57 -4.02 -7.61 2.36
C SER A 57 -4.66 -7.08 1.07
N LEU A 58 -3.89 -7.03 -0.03
CA LEU A 58 -4.41 -6.56 -1.33
C LEU A 58 -5.51 -7.48 -1.87
N THR A 59 -5.32 -8.79 -1.69
CA THR A 59 -6.20 -9.86 -2.18
C THR A 59 -6.54 -10.81 -1.03
N ALA A 60 -7.68 -11.52 -1.12
CA ALA A 60 -8.11 -12.47 -0.09
C ALA A 60 -7.21 -13.71 -0.01
N THR A 61 -6.64 -14.12 -1.14
CA THR A 61 -5.66 -15.21 -1.27
C THR A 61 -4.26 -14.66 -1.55
N PRO A 62 -3.19 -15.46 -1.38
CA PRO A 62 -1.83 -15.06 -1.75
C PRO A 62 -1.78 -14.37 -3.11
N LEU A 63 -1.08 -13.22 -3.15
CA LEU A 63 -0.88 -12.48 -4.39
C LEU A 63 -0.17 -13.38 -5.41
N ASP A 64 -0.74 -13.45 -6.60
CA ASP A 64 -0.31 -14.33 -7.68
C ASP A 64 -0.31 -13.46 -8.94
N LEU A 65 0.88 -13.23 -9.50
CA LEU A 65 1.04 -12.29 -10.62
C LEU A 65 0.64 -12.88 -11.96
N ASP A 66 0.42 -14.20 -12.03
CA ASP A 66 -0.09 -14.88 -13.23
C ASP A 66 -1.62 -14.80 -13.31
N LYS A 67 -2.29 -14.40 -12.23
CA LYS A 67 -3.74 -14.17 -12.17
C LYS A 67 -4.10 -12.73 -12.55
N PRO A 68 -4.84 -12.50 -13.64
CA PRO A 68 -5.20 -11.14 -14.08
C PRO A 68 -5.91 -10.34 -13.00
N GLU A 69 -6.82 -10.95 -12.24
CA GLU A 69 -7.57 -10.29 -11.18
C GLU A 69 -6.67 -9.76 -10.05
N HIS A 70 -5.59 -10.48 -9.73
CA HIS A 70 -4.62 -10.07 -8.73
C HIS A 70 -3.71 -8.96 -9.26
N LEU A 71 -3.31 -9.04 -10.52
CA LEU A 71 -2.54 -7.98 -11.17
C LEU A 71 -3.34 -6.67 -11.23
N GLU A 72 -4.64 -6.73 -11.54
CA GLU A 72 -5.51 -5.56 -11.53
C GLU A 72 -5.69 -4.98 -10.11
N ALA A 73 -5.82 -5.81 -9.09
CA ALA A 73 -5.85 -5.35 -7.70
C ALA A 73 -4.55 -4.61 -7.31
N LEU A 74 -3.39 -5.15 -7.73
CA LEU A 74 -2.09 -4.51 -7.49
C LEU A 74 -1.96 -3.16 -8.22
N LYS A 75 -2.39 -3.09 -9.49
CA LYS A 75 -2.39 -1.83 -10.27
C LYS A 75 -3.28 -0.78 -9.61
N ARG A 76 -4.52 -1.12 -9.24
CA ARG A 76 -5.45 -0.22 -8.55
C ARG A 76 -4.88 0.29 -7.23
N ALA A 77 -4.19 -0.55 -6.47
CA ALA A 77 -3.53 -0.13 -5.24
C ALA A 77 -2.40 0.87 -5.52
N TYR A 78 -1.60 0.65 -6.57
CA TYR A 78 -0.58 1.59 -7.00
C TYR A 78 -1.14 2.90 -7.55
N GLU A 79 -2.32 2.90 -8.19
CA GLU A 79 -3.03 4.11 -8.59
C GLU A 79 -3.60 4.87 -7.38
N ARG A 80 -4.10 4.14 -6.38
CA ARG A 80 -4.65 4.71 -5.14
C ARG A 80 -3.59 5.38 -4.27
N PHE A 81 -2.37 4.84 -4.25
CA PHE A 81 -1.26 5.32 -3.42
C PHE A 81 -0.05 5.73 -4.29
N PRO A 82 -0.15 6.84 -5.05
CA PRO A 82 0.84 7.22 -6.04
C PRO A 82 2.23 7.48 -5.43
N GLU A 83 2.31 7.85 -4.15
CA GLU A 83 3.58 8.12 -3.45
C GLU A 83 4.43 6.86 -3.24
N ILE A 84 3.81 5.67 -3.14
CA ILE A 84 4.52 4.40 -2.90
C ILE A 84 5.59 4.17 -3.97
N GLY A 85 6.80 3.78 -3.54
CA GLY A 85 7.96 3.61 -4.42
C GLY A 85 8.60 4.92 -4.88
N GLY A 86 8.21 6.06 -4.28
CA GLY A 86 8.73 7.38 -4.63
C GLY A 86 8.29 7.85 -6.02
N ARG A 87 7.16 7.34 -6.54
CA ARG A 87 6.71 7.62 -7.92
C ARG A 87 6.17 9.04 -8.12
N SER A 88 5.76 9.71 -7.05
CA SER A 88 5.32 11.11 -7.06
C SER A 88 6.43 12.12 -6.76
N GLU A 89 7.64 11.69 -6.41
CA GLU A 89 8.77 12.59 -6.18
C GLU A 89 9.47 12.87 -7.53
N VAL A 90 9.22 14.05 -8.11
CA VAL A 90 9.98 14.60 -9.25
C VAL A 90 11.38 15.01 -8.82
#